data_AF-A0A4Q6XZC8-F1
#
_entry.id   AF-A0A4Q6XZC8-F1
#
_cell.length_a   1.000
_cell.length_b   1.000
_cell.length_c   1.000
_cell.angle_alpha   90.00
_cell.angle_beta   90.00
_cell.angle_gamma   90.00
#
_symmetry.space_group_name_H-M   'P 1'
#
loop_
_entity.id
_entity.type
_entity.pdbx_description
1 polymer ?
#
loop_
_entity_poly.entity_id
_entity_poly.type
_entity_poly.pdbx_seq_one_letter_code
_entity_poly.pdbx_strand_id
1 'polypeptide(L)'
;MADPASFPDWPRLMAVELAASYLGVSASTFRTLGIVPLNIGKRVLWDRISLDIYVNRISGQPLSDHDTERAAAEQERAFLAKFSRG
;
A
#
# COMPACT_ATOMS: atom_id res chain seq x y z
N MET A 1 22.37 -5.91 -15.88
CA MET A 1 21.57 -5.89 -14.64
C MET A 1 20.95 -4.50 -14.59
N ALA A 2 19.63 -4.37 -14.79
CA ALA A 2 19.02 -3.04 -14.88
C ALA A 2 19.08 -2.36 -13.50
N ASP A 3 19.59 -1.12 -13.45
CA ASP A 3 19.63 -0.35 -12.21
C ASP A 3 18.19 -0.09 -11.73
N PRO A 4 17.84 -0.44 -10.49
CA PRO A 4 16.50 -0.24 -9.94
C PRO A 4 16.13 1.25 -9.87
N ALA A 5 17.12 2.15 -9.87
CA ALA A 5 16.94 3.60 -9.94
C ALA A 5 16.47 4.11 -11.33
N SER A 6 16.56 3.28 -12.38
CA SER A 6 16.10 3.65 -13.74
C SER A 6 14.60 3.48 -13.95
N PHE A 7 13.89 2.88 -12.99
CA PHE A 7 12.44 2.74 -13.04
C PHE A 7 11.79 3.81 -12.14
N PRO A 8 11.00 4.75 -12.72
CA PRO A 8 10.52 5.92 -12.01
C PRO A 8 9.63 5.60 -10.78
N ASP A 9 9.08 4.38 -10.70
CA ASP A 9 8.12 3.98 -9.67
C ASP A 9 8.49 2.69 -8.94
N TRP A 10 9.76 2.29 -8.99
CA TRP A 10 10.25 1.08 -8.32
C TRP A 10 10.77 1.38 -6.91
N PRO A 11 10.46 0.57 -5.88
CA PRO A 11 9.62 -0.63 -5.91
C PRO A 11 8.14 -0.30 -5.65
N ARG A 12 7.28 -0.92 -6.44
CA ARG A 12 5.83 -0.80 -6.28
C ARG A 12 5.30 -1.56 -5.06
N LEU A 13 5.84 -2.74 -4.79
CA LEU A 13 5.49 -3.57 -3.63
C LEU A 13 6.62 -3.54 -2.60
N MET A 14 6.28 -3.20 -1.36
CA MET A 14 7.22 -2.99 -0.27
C MET A 14 6.97 -4.01 0.85
N ALA A 15 8.04 -4.57 1.42
CA ALA A 15 7.96 -5.30 2.68
C ALA A 15 7.78 -4.31 3.85
N VAL A 16 7.38 -4.83 5.03
CA VAL A 16 7.04 -4.00 6.20
C VAL A 16 8.09 -2.95 6.56
N GLU A 17 9.38 -3.31 6.55
CA GLU A 17 10.47 -2.39 6.91
C GLU A 17 10.60 -1.25 5.91
N LEU A 18 10.45 -1.55 4.61
CA LEU A 18 10.53 -0.56 3.55
C LEU A 18 9.28 0.34 3.52
N ALA A 19 8.10 -0.24 3.72
CA ALA A 19 6.84 0.49 3.80
C ALA A 19 6.81 1.43 5.02
N ALA A 20 7.33 0.98 6.16
CA ALA A 20 7.48 1.81 7.36
C ALA A 20 8.46 2.96 7.13
N SER A 21 9.60 2.67 6.49
CA SER A 21 10.59 3.68 6.12
C SER A 21 10.02 4.71 5.13
N TYR A 22 9.22 4.27 4.16
CA TYR A 22 8.53 5.14 3.21
C TYR A 22 7.61 6.14 3.90
N LEU A 23 6.89 5.69 4.94
CA LEU A 23 6.03 6.56 5.76
C LEU A 23 6.77 7.31 6.88
N GLY A 24 8.07 7.09 7.05
CA GLY A 24 8.87 7.72 8.12
C GLY A 24 8.52 7.25 9.54
N VAL A 25 8.01 6.03 9.71
CA VAL A 25 7.61 5.46 11.02
C VAL A 25 8.33 4.16 11.34
N SER A 26 8.26 3.71 12.60
CA SER A 26 8.78 2.39 12.98
C SER A 26 7.91 1.25 12.42
N ALA A 27 8.48 0.06 12.20
CA ALA A 27 7.73 -1.11 11.74
C ALA A 27 6.61 -1.53 12.72
N SER A 28 6.82 -1.34 14.02
CA SER A 28 5.80 -1.59 15.05
C SER A 28 4.62 -0.62 14.90
N THR A 29 4.90 0.67 14.72
CA THR A 29 3.88 1.70 14.44
C THR A 29 3.15 1.42 13.14
N PHE A 30 3.88 1.05 12.09
CA PHE A 30 3.29 0.74 10.78
C PHE A 30 2.23 -0.37 10.87
N ARG A 31 2.50 -1.43 11.66
CA ARG A 31 1.54 -2.53 11.87
C ARG A 31 0.25 -2.08 12.57
N THR A 32 0.28 -0.99 13.35
CA THR A 32 -0.91 -0.46 14.02
C THR A 32 -1.77 0.44 13.11
N LEU A 33 -1.23 0.91 11.97
CA LEU A 33 -1.96 1.80 11.05
C LEU A 33 -3.12 1.11 10.31
N GLY A 34 -3.16 -0.23 10.30
CA GLY A 34 -4.24 -0.99 9.68
C GLY A 34 -4.27 -0.93 8.15
N ILE A 35 -3.15 -0.56 7.51
CA ILE A 35 -3.03 -0.51 6.04
C ILE A 35 -3.12 -1.93 5.47
N VAL A 36 -4.01 -2.11 4.50
CA VAL A 36 -4.33 -3.40 3.90
C VAL A 36 -3.08 -4.02 3.24
N PRO A 37 -2.64 -5.21 3.70
CA PRO A 37 -1.53 -5.91 3.06
C PRO A 37 -2.00 -6.73 1.86
N LEU A 38 -1.10 -6.89 0.89
CA LEU A 38 -1.19 -7.88 -0.19
C LEU A 38 -0.38 -9.13 0.20
N ASN A 39 -1.07 -10.26 0.30
CA ASN A 39 -0.46 -11.55 0.56
C ASN A 39 -0.10 -12.23 -0.76
N ILE A 40 1.19 -12.26 -1.11
CA ILE A 40 1.71 -12.95 -2.29
C ILE A 40 2.48 -14.19 -1.82
N GLY A 41 1.82 -15.34 -1.89
CA GLY A 41 2.35 -16.60 -1.36
C GLY A 41 2.58 -16.51 0.16
N LYS A 42 3.83 -16.67 0.59
CA LYS A 42 4.23 -16.55 2.01
C LYS A 42 4.65 -15.13 2.41
N ARG A 43 4.69 -14.19 1.47
CA ARG A 43 5.16 -12.82 1.71
C ARG A 43 3.98 -11.87 1.89
N VAL A 44 4.11 -11.00 2.89
CA VAL A 44 3.19 -9.89 3.15
C VAL A 44 3.85 -8.63 2.61
N LEU A 45 3.21 -7.99 1.64
CA LEU A 45 3.71 -6.80 0.94
C LEU A 45 2.65 -5.70 0.96
N TRP A 46 3.09 -4.46 0.77
CA TRP A 46 2.23 -3.29 0.68
C TRP A 46 2.49 -2.57 -0.64
N ASP A 47 1.44 -2.19 -1.35
CA ASP A 47 1.56 -1.40 -2.57
C ASP A 47 1.79 0.07 -2.22
N ARG A 48 2.74 0.72 -2.90
CA ARG A 48 3.09 2.13 -2.72
C ARG A 48 1.88 3.05 -2.87
N ILE A 49 1.01 2.80 -3.86
CA ILE A 49 -0.19 3.63 -4.09
C ILE A 49 -1.12 3.54 -2.89
N SER A 50 -1.30 2.34 -2.33
CA SER A 50 -2.09 2.17 -1.09
C SER A 50 -1.51 2.98 0.09
N LEU A 51 -0.19 3.08 0.18
CA LEU A 51 0.47 3.93 1.18
C LEU A 51 0.22 5.42 0.92
N ASP A 52 0.36 5.87 -0.33
CA ASP A 52 0.12 7.27 -0.70
C ASP A 52 -1.34 7.68 -0.46
N ILE A 53 -2.30 6.81 -0.79
CA ILE A 53 -3.73 7.03 -0.50
C ILE A 53 -3.96 7.19 1.01
N TYR A 54 -3.32 6.34 1.82
CA TYR A 54 -3.41 6.45 3.27
C TYR A 54 -2.87 7.79 3.76
N VAL A 55 -1.71 8.21 3.28
CA VAL A 55 -1.09 9.51 3.63
C VAL A 55 -1.97 10.69 3.22
N ASN A 56 -2.52 10.67 2.01
CA ASN A 56 -3.42 11.72 1.55
C ASN A 56 -4.67 11.81 2.43
N ARG A 57 -5.24 10.66 2.82
CA ARG A 57 -6.42 10.60 3.69
C ARG A 57 -6.14 11.15 5.10
N ILE A 58 -4.97 10.88 5.69
CA ILE A 58 -4.62 11.41 7.03
C ILE A 58 -4.21 12.88 7.00
N SER A 59 -3.65 13.37 5.89
CA SER A 59 -3.17 14.74 5.75
C SER A 59 -4.25 15.72 5.28
N GLY A 60 -5.41 15.23 4.86
CA GLY A 60 -6.51 16.06 4.33
C GLY A 60 -6.18 16.72 2.99
N GLN A 61 -5.14 16.27 2.30
CA GLN A 61 -4.83 16.68 0.94
C GLN A 61 -5.86 16.05 -0.03
N PRO A 62 -6.34 16.80 -1.05
CA PRO A 62 -7.25 16.22 -2.04
C PRO A 62 -6.54 15.09 -2.79
N LEU A 63 -7.09 13.87 -2.72
CA LEU A 63 -6.69 12.80 -3.62
C LEU A 63 -7.07 13.20 -5.05
N SER A 64 -6.20 12.92 -6.02
CA SER A 64 -6.62 13.02 -7.42
C SER A 64 -7.72 12.00 -7.70
N ASP A 65 -8.65 12.32 -8.60
CA ASP A 65 -9.77 11.41 -8.95
C ASP A 65 -9.27 10.03 -9.40
N HIS A 66 -8.14 10.00 -10.11
CA HIS A 66 -7.51 8.78 -10.62
C HIS A 66 -6.91 7.89 -9.50
N ASP A 67 -6.42 8.48 -8.41
CA ASP A 67 -5.93 7.72 -7.24
C ASP A 67 -7.08 7.17 -6.41
N THR A 68 -8.20 7.90 -6.37
CA THR A 68 -9.40 7.52 -5.62
C THR A 68 -10.09 6.30 -6.22
N GLU A 69 -10.26 6.24 -7.54
CA GLU A 69 -10.92 5.12 -8.23
C GLU A 69 -10.11 3.82 -8.11
N ARG A 70 -8.77 3.91 -8.22
CA ARG A 70 -7.89 2.75 -8.05
C ARG A 70 -7.90 2.23 -6.62
N ALA A 71 -7.88 3.12 -5.64
CA ALA A 71 -7.98 2.80 -4.22
C ALA A 71 -9.26 2.01 -3.90
N ALA A 72 -10.39 2.53 -4.36
CA ALA A 72 -11.70 1.97 -4.10
C ALA A 72 -11.82 0.56 -4.70
N ALA A 73 -11.36 0.38 -5.93
CA ALA A 73 -11.40 -0.92 -6.60
C ALA A 73 -10.53 -1.98 -5.89
N GLU A 74 -9.35 -1.62 -5.37
CA GLU A 74 -8.51 -2.57 -4.62
C GLU A 74 -9.08 -2.88 -3.23
N GLN A 75 -9.64 -1.90 -2.53
CA GLN A 75 -10.32 -2.12 -1.25
C GLN A 75 -11.54 -3.03 -1.40
N GLU A 76 -12.36 -2.79 -2.42
CA GLU A 76 -13.53 -3.60 -2.70
C GLU A 76 -13.14 -5.04 -3.06
N ARG A 77 -12.11 -5.23 -3.89
CA ARG A 77 -11.60 -6.57 -4.20
C ARG A 77 -11.02 -7.28 -2.99
N ALA A 78 -10.28 -6.59 -2.13
CA ALA A 78 -9.74 -7.16 -0.90
C ALA A 78 -10.86 -7.51 0.11
N PHE A 79 -11.90 -6.68 0.21
CA PHE A 79 -13.07 -6.91 1.03
C PHE A 79 -13.87 -8.13 0.54
N LEU A 80 -14.18 -8.20 -0.75
CA LEU A 80 -14.87 -9.32 -1.38
C LEU A 80 -14.07 -10.64 -1.25
N ALA A 81 -12.76 -10.60 -1.46
CA ALA A 81 -11.89 -11.77 -1.28
C ALA A 81 -11.85 -12.26 0.18
N LYS A 82 -12.01 -11.36 1.15
CA LYS A 82 -12.07 -11.68 2.58
C LYS A 82 -13.44 -12.26 2.99
N PHE A 83 -14.54 -11.84 2.35
CA PHE A 83 -15.90 -12.30 2.66
C PHE A 83 -16.36 -13.53 1.86
N SER A 84 -15.66 -13.91 0.79
CA SER A 84 -15.97 -15.12 -0.01
C SER A 84 -15.47 -16.44 0.61
N ARG A 85 -14.91 -16.44 1.83
CA ARG A 85 -14.51 -17.63 2.60
C ARG A 85 -15.47 -17.92 3.77
N GLY A 86 -16.77 -17.82 3.51
CA GLY A 86 -17.85 -18.25 4.41
C GLY A 86 -18.68 -19.33 3.74
#